data_AF-A0A0K8VJI4-F1
#
_entry.id   AF-A0A0K8VJI4-F1
#
_cell.length_a   1.000
_cell.length_b   1.000
_cell.length_c   1.000
_cell.angle_alpha   90.00
_cell.angle_beta   90.00
_cell.angle_gamma   90.00
#
_symmetry.space_group_name_H-M   'P 1'
#
loop_
_entity.id
_entity.type
_entity.pdbx_description
1 polymer ?
#
loop_
_entity_poly.entity_id
_entity_poly.type
_entity_poly.pdbx_seq_one_letter_code
_entity_poly.pdbx_strand_id
1 'polypeptide(L)'
;MAALEAHDARIKEEKKMFNTLIDLLSYEKIIFNDLQMKPYRTDEYVHKLFYETARFTAFNQQWVVKARINNSQRDPHQSNERTITYQLILKTKTTTPMSIHFFALKGPFSDMKVSTQIYKHEFTEQSSESDYYILPLPDSSECNRLLSNKGINFRLLMFLLNK
;
A
#
# COMPACT_ATOMS: atom_id res chain seq x y z
N MET A 1 12.40 19.42 -28.13
CA MET A 1 13.22 18.27 -27.74
C MET A 1 12.87 17.80 -26.32
N ALA A 2 12.97 18.64 -25.29
CA ALA A 2 12.63 18.26 -23.90
C ALA A 2 11.22 17.65 -23.69
N ALA A 3 10.18 18.16 -24.37
CA ALA A 3 8.82 17.61 -24.27
C ALA A 3 8.69 16.19 -24.87
N LEU A 4 9.47 15.90 -25.93
CA LEU A 4 9.50 14.58 -26.56
C LEU A 4 10.30 13.59 -25.71
N GLU A 5 11.44 14.02 -25.17
CA GLU A 5 12.26 13.22 -24.25
C GLU A 5 11.51 12.86 -22.97
N ALA A 6 10.75 13.80 -22.40
CA ALA A 6 9.89 13.55 -21.24
C ALA A 6 8.77 12.54 -21.55
N HIS A 7 8.21 12.62 -22.76
CA HIS A 7 7.19 11.69 -23.22
C HIS A 7 7.76 10.26 -23.39
N ASP A 8 8.93 10.12 -24.01
CA ASP A 8 9.60 8.84 -24.20
C ASP A 8 10.04 8.22 -22.87
N ALA A 9 10.50 9.03 -21.92
CA ALA A 9 10.82 8.58 -20.57
C ALA A 9 9.60 7.99 -19.85
N ARG A 10 8.44 8.66 -19.95
CA ARG A 10 7.18 8.18 -19.37
C ARG A 10 6.75 6.84 -19.97
N ILE A 11 6.77 6.71 -21.30
CA ILE A 11 6.43 5.45 -21.98
C ILE A 11 7.36 4.32 -21.53
N LYS A 12 8.66 4.60 -21.39
CA LYS A 12 9.64 3.61 -20.95
C LYS A 12 9.35 3.12 -19.53
N GLU A 13 8.94 4.02 -18.64
CA GLU A 13 8.57 3.69 -17.27
C GLU A 13 7.27 2.88 -17.19
N GLU A 14 6.23 3.29 -17.92
CA GLU A 14 4.96 2.54 -18.05
C GLU A 14 5.22 1.12 -18.59
N LYS A 15 6.05 0.98 -19.62
CA LYS A 15 6.44 -0.32 -20.18
C LYS A 15 7.22 -1.17 -19.18
N LYS A 16 8.12 -0.57 -18.41
CA LYS A 16 8.88 -1.28 -17.36
C LYS A 16 7.93 -1.79 -16.27
N MET A 17 7.00 -0.97 -15.80
CA MET A 17 6.00 -1.37 -14.81
C MET A 17 5.12 -2.51 -15.33
N PHE A 18 4.64 -2.40 -16.57
CA PHE A 18 3.86 -3.44 -17.22
C PHE A 18 4.63 -4.77 -17.30
N ASN A 19 5.88 -4.75 -17.79
CA ASN A 19 6.70 -5.96 -17.86
C ASN A 19 6.93 -6.56 -16.46
N THR A 20 7.20 -5.72 -15.46
CA THR A 20 7.37 -6.17 -14.06
C THR A 20 6.11 -6.85 -13.54
N LEU A 21 4.92 -6.33 -13.85
CA LEU A 21 3.65 -6.99 -13.49
C LEU A 21 3.51 -8.35 -14.15
N ILE A 22 3.82 -8.47 -15.44
CA ILE A 22 3.76 -9.75 -16.16
C ILE A 22 4.75 -10.76 -15.56
N ASP A 23 5.96 -10.33 -15.24
CA ASP A 23 6.95 -11.17 -14.57
C ASP A 23 6.45 -11.63 -13.19
N LEU A 24 5.83 -10.73 -12.42
CA LEU A 24 5.22 -11.06 -11.13
C LEU A 24 4.07 -12.07 -11.26
N LEU A 25 3.29 -11.99 -12.32
CA LEU A 25 2.24 -12.97 -12.61
C LEU A 25 2.78 -14.36 -12.97
N SER A 26 4.08 -14.48 -13.24
CA SER A 26 4.73 -15.77 -13.49
C SER A 26 5.15 -16.50 -12.20
N TYR A 27 5.01 -15.89 -11.03
CA TYR A 27 5.28 -16.55 -9.75
C TYR A 27 4.15 -17.50 -9.36
N GLU A 28 4.50 -18.60 -8.70
CA GLU A 28 3.52 -19.59 -8.25
C GLU A 28 2.60 -19.05 -7.14
N LYS A 29 3.17 -18.30 -6.20
CA LYS A 29 2.46 -17.87 -4.98
C LYS A 29 1.97 -16.43 -5.13
N ILE A 30 0.77 -16.30 -5.68
CA ILE A 30 0.06 -15.03 -5.85
C ILE A 30 -1.23 -15.06 -5.03
N ILE A 31 -1.47 -14.01 -4.24
CA ILE A 31 -2.69 -13.87 -3.45
C ILE A 31 -3.26 -12.47 -3.66
N PHE A 32 -4.58 -12.40 -3.81
CA PHE A 32 -5.33 -11.15 -3.75
C PHE A 32 -6.25 -11.19 -2.53
N ASN A 33 -6.30 -10.08 -1.79
CA ASN A 33 -7.20 -9.91 -0.65
C ASN A 33 -7.99 -8.62 -0.82
N ASP A 34 -9.31 -8.71 -0.77
CA ASP A 34 -10.16 -7.53 -0.67
C ASP A 34 -10.26 -7.11 0.79
N LEU A 35 -9.68 -5.94 1.11
CA LEU A 35 -9.50 -5.46 2.47
C LEU A 35 -10.24 -4.15 2.68
N GLN A 36 -10.63 -3.92 3.93
CA GLN A 36 -11.17 -2.64 4.40
C GLN A 36 -10.33 -2.13 5.55
N MET A 37 -9.77 -0.94 5.37
CA MET A 37 -9.13 -0.15 6.42
C MET A 37 -10.19 0.63 7.20
N LYS A 38 -10.18 0.53 8.53
CA LYS A 38 -11.07 1.29 9.42
C LYS A 38 -10.27 2.26 10.27
N PRO A 39 -10.79 3.46 10.54
CA PRO A 39 -10.12 4.41 11.41
C PRO A 39 -10.08 3.89 12.84
N TYR A 40 -8.97 4.08 13.53
CA TYR A 40 -8.85 3.88 14.98
C TYR A 40 -8.14 5.07 15.61
N ARG A 41 -8.46 5.34 16.88
CA ARG A 41 -7.83 6.41 17.65
C ARG A 41 -6.77 5.82 18.57
N THR A 42 -5.67 6.54 18.72
CA THR A 42 -4.69 6.29 19.78
C THR A 42 -4.98 7.22 20.95
N ASP A 43 -4.64 6.79 22.17
CA ASP A 43 -4.81 7.57 23.41
C ASP A 43 -3.78 8.72 23.54
N GLU A 44 -3.20 9.18 22.43
CA GLU A 44 -2.23 10.27 22.40
C GLU A 44 -2.93 11.64 22.55
N TYR A 45 -2.26 12.58 23.24
CA TYR A 45 -2.73 13.97 23.45
C TYR A 45 -3.04 14.70 22.14
N VAL A 46 -2.37 14.34 21.04
CA VAL A 46 -2.68 14.78 19.69
C VAL A 46 -3.31 13.62 18.94
N HIS A 47 -4.60 13.74 18.60
CA HIS A 47 -5.31 12.70 17.85
C HIS A 47 -4.71 12.53 16.45
N LYS A 48 -3.86 11.52 16.29
CA LYS A 48 -3.38 11.06 14.98
C LYS A 48 -4.43 10.17 14.34
N LEU A 49 -4.73 10.44 13.07
CA LEU A 49 -5.67 9.63 12.29
C LEU A 49 -4.92 8.42 11.73
N PHE A 50 -5.17 7.24 12.29
CA PHE A 50 -4.64 5.98 11.82
C PHE A 50 -5.75 5.09 11.25
N TYR A 51 -5.38 4.27 10.29
CA TYR A 51 -6.25 3.24 9.73
C TYR A 51 -5.59 1.88 9.84
N GLU A 52 -6.39 0.85 10.05
CA GLU A 52 -5.92 -0.54 10.10
C GLU A 52 -6.95 -1.47 9.47
N THR A 53 -6.48 -2.54 8.82
CA THR A 53 -7.34 -3.64 8.38
C THR A 53 -7.57 -4.65 9.52
N ALA A 54 -8.63 -5.43 9.42
CA ALA A 54 -8.66 -6.69 10.16
C ALA A 54 -7.45 -7.58 9.79
N ARG A 55 -7.09 -8.52 10.67
CA ARG A 55 -6.09 -9.54 10.34
C ARG A 55 -6.60 -10.36 9.15
N PHE A 56 -5.73 -10.58 8.18
CA PHE A 56 -6.02 -11.44 7.03
C PHE A 56 -4.92 -12.49 6.87
N THR A 57 -5.26 -13.58 6.17
CA THR A 57 -4.35 -14.70 5.98
C THR A 57 -3.81 -14.68 4.55
N ALA A 58 -2.49 -14.76 4.40
CA ALA A 58 -1.82 -14.92 3.11
C ALA A 58 -0.52 -15.72 3.32
N PHE A 59 -0.18 -16.61 2.39
CA PHE A 59 1.03 -17.46 2.45
C PHE A 59 1.18 -18.24 3.77
N ASN A 60 0.06 -18.71 4.34
CA ASN A 60 -0.01 -19.38 5.65
C ASN A 60 0.49 -18.52 6.83
N GLN A 61 0.44 -17.19 6.68
CA GLN A 61 0.85 -16.22 7.68
C GLN A 61 -0.28 -15.21 7.94
N GLN A 62 -0.27 -14.58 9.11
CA GLN A 62 -1.23 -13.52 9.46
C GLN A 62 -0.64 -12.16 9.17
N TRP A 63 -1.41 -11.30 8.52
CA TRP A 63 -0.99 -9.99 8.07
C TRP A 63 -1.98 -8.92 8.49
N VAL A 64 -1.50 -7.68 8.57
CA VAL A 64 -2.30 -6.47 8.75
C VAL A 64 -1.72 -5.37 7.87
N VAL A 65 -2.59 -4.52 7.31
CA VAL A 65 -2.17 -3.27 6.70
C VAL A 65 -2.50 -2.13 7.66
N LYS A 66 -1.50 -1.29 7.95
CA LYS A 66 -1.67 -0.05 8.69
C LYS A 66 -1.44 1.14 7.76
N ALA A 67 -2.24 2.18 7.92
CA ALA A 67 -2.05 3.43 7.20
C ALA A 67 -2.07 4.65 8.13
N ARG A 68 -1.34 5.68 7.71
CA ARG A 68 -1.15 6.96 8.39
C ARG A 68 -1.48 8.09 7.44
N ILE A 69 -2.00 9.19 7.97
CA ILE A 69 -2.26 10.40 7.19
C ILE A 69 -1.13 11.40 7.42
N ASN A 70 -0.65 12.03 6.34
CA ASN A 70 0.39 13.07 6.33
C ASN A 70 1.65 12.65 7.10
N ASN A 71 1.99 11.36 7.03
CA ASN A 71 3.09 10.77 7.79
C ASN A 71 3.07 11.12 9.30
N SER A 72 1.87 11.26 9.89
CA SER A 72 1.69 11.67 11.29
C SER A 72 2.27 13.05 11.64
N GLN A 73 2.20 14.02 10.70
CA GLN A 73 2.55 15.42 10.98
C GLN A 73 1.80 15.95 12.22
N ARG A 74 2.53 16.70 13.04
CA ARG A 74 2.09 17.18 14.36
C ARG A 74 1.14 18.38 14.27
N ASP A 75 1.18 19.12 13.16
CA ASP A 75 0.36 20.32 12.92
C ASP A 75 -0.60 20.09 11.74
N PRO A 76 -1.91 19.88 12.00
CA PRO A 76 -2.92 19.70 10.96
C PRO A 76 -3.14 20.91 10.05
N HIS A 77 -2.66 22.11 10.44
CA HIS A 77 -2.85 23.36 9.69
C HIS A 77 -1.70 23.67 8.72
N GLN A 78 -0.59 22.92 8.77
CA GLN A 78 0.58 23.17 7.92
C GLN A 78 0.49 22.59 6.51
N SER A 79 -0.42 21.66 6.23
CA SER A 79 -0.55 21.07 4.90
C SER A 79 -2.01 20.97 4.45
N ASN A 80 -2.34 21.69 3.37
CA ASN A 80 -3.59 21.51 2.63
C ASN A 80 -3.58 20.21 1.80
N GLU A 81 -2.40 19.64 1.56
CA GLU A 81 -2.24 18.39 0.81
C GLU A 81 -2.29 17.21 1.77
N ARG A 82 -3.27 16.32 1.56
CA ARG A 82 -3.40 15.09 2.33
C ARG A 82 -2.82 13.92 1.58
N THR A 83 -1.95 13.17 2.23
CA THR A 83 -1.37 11.93 1.71
C THR A 83 -1.67 10.77 2.64
N ILE A 84 -1.97 9.60 2.05
CA ILE A 84 -2.10 8.34 2.77
C ILE A 84 -0.83 7.56 2.54
N THR A 85 -0.14 7.16 3.61
CA THR A 85 0.92 6.17 3.54
C THR A 85 0.45 4.88 4.21
N TYR A 86 0.89 3.73 3.71
CA TYR A 86 0.55 2.43 4.25
C TYR A 86 1.76 1.51 4.36
N GLN A 87 1.66 0.56 5.27
CA GLN A 87 2.69 -0.41 5.62
C GLN A 87 2.03 -1.79 5.71
N LEU A 88 2.74 -2.81 5.22
CA LEU A 88 2.35 -4.20 5.38
C LEU A 88 3.09 -4.79 6.59
N ILE A 89 2.34 -5.43 7.47
CA ILE A 89 2.85 -5.96 8.74
C ILE A 89 2.56 -7.45 8.83
N LEU A 90 3.61 -8.23 9.02
CA LEU A 90 3.55 -9.64 9.36
C LEU A 90 3.31 -9.78 10.88
N LYS A 91 2.20 -10.43 11.27
CA LYS A 91 1.84 -10.64 12.68
C LYS A 91 2.32 -11.96 13.25
N THR A 92 2.57 -12.95 12.40
CA THR A 92 3.10 -14.24 12.79
C THR A 92 4.63 -14.23 12.77
N LYS A 93 5.26 -14.97 13.69
CA LYS A 93 6.71 -15.15 13.64
C LYS A 93 7.06 -16.03 12.45
N THR A 94 7.94 -15.55 11.58
CA THR A 94 8.49 -16.34 10.48
C THR A 94 9.88 -16.85 10.84
N THR A 95 10.14 -18.14 10.61
CA THR A 95 11.47 -18.74 10.77
C THR A 95 12.32 -18.62 9.51
N THR A 96 11.69 -18.37 8.36
CA THR A 96 12.36 -18.22 7.06
C THR A 96 12.08 -16.83 6.49
N PRO A 97 13.10 -16.12 5.96
CA PRO A 97 12.87 -14.86 5.26
C PRO A 97 11.85 -15.00 4.13
N MET A 98 10.93 -14.05 4.02
CA MET A 98 9.91 -14.00 2.96
C MET A 98 10.05 -12.72 2.15
N SER A 99 10.51 -12.82 0.91
CA SER A 99 10.53 -11.68 0.00
C SER A 99 9.15 -11.52 -0.66
N ILE A 100 8.47 -10.44 -0.32
CA ILE A 100 7.11 -10.15 -0.78
C ILE A 100 7.14 -8.93 -1.69
N HIS A 101 6.57 -9.06 -2.90
CA HIS A 101 6.09 -7.89 -3.63
C HIS A 101 4.62 -7.67 -3.33
N PHE A 102 4.22 -6.42 -3.10
CA PHE A 102 2.83 -6.09 -2.81
C PHE A 102 2.46 -4.70 -3.29
N PHE A 103 1.17 -4.51 -3.56
CA PHE A 103 0.61 -3.21 -3.90
C PHE A 103 -0.91 -3.18 -3.77
N ALA A 104 -1.44 -1.99 -3.54
CA ALA A 104 -2.87 -1.73 -3.48
C ALA A 104 -3.45 -1.46 -4.88
N LEU A 105 -4.65 -1.99 -5.12
CA LEU A 105 -5.45 -1.84 -6.33
C LEU A 105 -6.87 -1.42 -5.97
N LYS A 106 -7.59 -0.93 -6.98
CA LYS A 106 -9.05 -0.78 -6.90
C LYS A 106 -9.68 -2.17 -6.67
N GLY A 107 -10.34 -2.33 -5.53
CA GLY A 107 -11.14 -3.52 -5.22
C GLY A 107 -12.56 -3.46 -5.81
N PRO A 108 -13.31 -4.57 -5.82
CA PRO A 108 -14.65 -4.65 -6.38
C PRO A 108 -15.66 -3.77 -5.64
N PHE A 109 -15.40 -3.48 -4.36
CA PHE A 109 -16.24 -2.63 -3.50
C PHE A 109 -15.59 -1.27 -3.24
N SER A 110 -14.71 -0.83 -4.13
CA SER A 110 -13.96 0.41 -4.02
C SER A 110 -14.09 1.21 -5.30
N ASP A 111 -14.44 2.48 -5.16
CA ASP A 111 -14.35 3.46 -6.25
C ASP A 111 -13.02 4.23 -6.22
N MET A 112 -12.02 3.71 -5.49
CA MET A 112 -10.72 4.35 -5.37
C MET A 112 -10.02 4.46 -6.72
N LYS A 113 -9.58 5.67 -7.06
CA LYS A 113 -8.68 5.93 -8.17
C LYS A 113 -7.26 5.83 -7.65
N VAL A 114 -6.62 4.70 -7.89
CA VAL A 114 -5.22 4.45 -7.48
C VAL A 114 -4.42 4.04 -8.71
N SER A 115 -3.21 4.58 -8.85
CA SER A 115 -2.26 4.07 -9.83
C SER A 115 -1.53 2.85 -9.27
N THR A 116 -0.92 2.04 -10.14
CA THR A 116 -0.20 0.85 -9.66
C THR A 116 1.24 1.22 -9.34
N GLN A 117 1.65 1.00 -8.08
CA GLN A 117 3.04 1.10 -7.68
C GLN A 117 3.42 -0.12 -6.86
N ILE A 118 4.40 -0.88 -7.33
CA ILE A 118 4.81 -2.17 -6.77
C ILE A 118 5.88 -1.93 -5.73
N TYR A 119 5.64 -2.42 -4.51
CA TYR A 119 6.62 -2.37 -3.42
C TYR A 119 7.20 -3.74 -3.17
N LYS A 120 8.42 -3.78 -2.65
CA LYS A 120 9.13 -5.01 -2.30
C LYS A 120 9.67 -4.87 -0.88
N HIS A 121 9.41 -5.87 -0.05
CA HIS A 121 9.98 -5.97 1.29
C HIS A 121 10.41 -7.40 1.57
N GLU A 122 11.50 -7.57 2.32
CA GLU A 122 11.91 -8.86 2.85
C GLU A 122 11.54 -8.96 4.32
N PHE A 123 10.56 -9.80 4.63
CA PHE A 123 10.09 -10.02 6.00
C PHE A 123 10.96 -11.08 6.68
N THR A 124 11.52 -10.72 7.83
CA THR A 124 12.35 -11.59 8.68
C THR A 124 11.83 -11.57 10.12
N GLU A 125 12.44 -12.37 10.99
CA GLU A 125 12.09 -12.33 12.42
C GLU A 125 12.39 -10.96 13.05
N GLN A 126 13.45 -10.28 12.60
CA GLN A 126 13.84 -8.95 13.08
C GLN A 126 13.13 -7.81 12.32
N SER A 127 12.61 -8.08 11.12
CA SER A 127 11.89 -7.12 10.28
C SER A 127 10.53 -7.66 9.88
N SER A 128 9.55 -7.50 10.78
CA SER A 128 8.17 -7.95 10.56
C SER A 128 7.27 -6.88 9.92
N GLU A 129 7.79 -5.68 9.70
CA GLU A 129 7.06 -4.56 9.12
C GLU A 129 7.82 -4.00 7.92
N SER A 130 7.10 -3.67 6.85
CA SER A 130 7.68 -2.98 5.69
C SER A 130 8.01 -1.52 6.00
N ASP A 131 8.57 -0.78 5.06
CA ASP A 131 8.53 0.69 5.13
C ASP A 131 7.10 1.21 4.91
N TYR A 132 6.91 2.50 5.19
CA TYR A 132 5.71 3.22 4.79
C TYR A 132 5.81 3.66 3.34
N TYR A 133 4.88 3.21 2.53
CA TYR A 133 4.76 3.58 1.12
C TYR A 133 3.57 4.48 0.89
N ILE A 134 3.70 5.44 -0.02
CA ILE A 134 2.61 6.33 -0.40
C ILE A 134 1.55 5.52 -1.14
N LEU A 135 0.28 5.63 -0.75
CA LEU A 135 -0.82 5.14 -1.57
C LEU A 135 -0.96 6.09 -2.77
N PRO A 136 -0.70 5.64 -4.01
CA PRO A 136 -0.51 6.55 -5.14
C PRO A 136 -1.86 6.99 -5.72
N LEU A 137 -2.49 7.92 -4.99
CA LEU A 137 -3.73 8.59 -5.37
C LEU A 137 -3.42 9.74 -6.35
N PRO A 138 -4.35 10.07 -7.27
CA PRO A 138 -4.14 11.11 -8.28
C PRO A 138 -3.99 12.51 -7.69
N ASP A 139 -4.72 12.82 -6.61
CA ASP A 139 -4.71 14.14 -5.99
C ASP A 139 -5.21 14.11 -4.52
N SER A 140 -5.07 15.26 -3.85
CA SER A 140 -5.56 15.47 -2.47
C SER A 140 -7.09 15.38 -2.37
N SER A 141 -7.84 15.65 -3.45
CA SER A 141 -9.30 15.57 -3.43
C SER A 141 -9.78 14.13 -3.32
N GLU A 142 -9.14 13.20 -4.04
CA GLU A 142 -9.40 11.78 -3.97
C GLU A 142 -9.02 11.23 -2.58
N CYS A 143 -7.89 11.69 -2.03
CA CYS A 143 -7.50 11.38 -0.65
C CYS A 143 -8.59 11.80 0.34
N ASN A 144 -9.05 13.06 0.29
CA ASN A 144 -10.11 13.56 1.16
C ASN A 144 -11.42 12.77 1.02
N ARG A 145 -11.78 12.38 -0.21
CA ARG A 145 -12.96 11.55 -0.49
C ARG A 145 -12.85 10.16 0.15
N LEU A 146 -11.68 9.54 0.14
CA LEU A 146 -11.48 8.25 0.83
C LEU A 146 -11.57 8.41 2.35
N LEU A 147 -11.04 9.52 2.90
CA LEU A 147 -11.06 9.80 4.33
C LEU A 147 -12.45 10.17 4.87
N SER A 148 -13.38 10.60 4.03
CA SER A 148 -14.76 10.89 4.45
C SER A 148 -15.64 9.64 4.53
N ASN A 149 -15.18 8.50 3.98
CA ASN A 149 -15.90 7.23 4.06
C ASN A 149 -15.72 6.56 5.43
N LYS A 150 -16.66 5.67 5.80
CA LYS A 150 -16.58 4.88 7.05
C LYS A 150 -15.37 3.95 7.11
N GLY A 151 -14.78 3.64 5.95
CA GLY A 151 -13.58 2.85 5.79
C GLY A 151 -13.08 2.95 4.36
N ILE A 152 -11.83 2.54 4.15
CA ILE A 152 -11.16 2.59 2.85
C ILE A 152 -11.07 1.15 2.33
N ASN A 153 -11.85 0.84 1.30
CA ASN A 153 -11.83 -0.46 0.65
C ASN A 153 -10.77 -0.48 -0.45
N PHE A 154 -10.00 -1.56 -0.54
CA PHE A 154 -9.00 -1.76 -1.59
C PHE A 154 -8.70 -3.25 -1.78
N ARG A 155 -8.10 -3.61 -2.90
CA ARG A 155 -7.56 -4.95 -3.13
C ARG A 155 -6.06 -4.91 -2.90
N LEU A 156 -5.54 -5.74 -2.02
CA LEU A 156 -4.11 -5.93 -1.84
C LEU A 156 -3.68 -7.13 -2.69
N LEU A 157 -2.75 -6.91 -3.62
CA LEU A 157 -2.08 -7.97 -4.36
C LEU A 157 -0.74 -8.27 -3.69
N MET A 158 -0.42 -9.55 -3.50
CA MET A 158 0.81 -10.01 -2.87
C MET A 158 1.41 -11.15 -3.68
N PHE A 159 2.73 -11.13 -3.81
CA PHE A 159 3.55 -12.13 -4.50
C PHE A 159 4.63 -12.58 -3.56
N LEU A 160 4.69 -13.87 -3.26
CA LEU A 160 5.80 -14.46 -2.51
C LEU A 160 6.84 -14.96 -3.50
N LEU A 161 8.03 -14.36 -3.44
CA LEU A 161 9.16 -14.74 -4.26
C LEU A 161 9.78 -15.98 -3.65
N ASN A 162 9.48 -17.14 -4.23
CA ASN A 162 10.29 -18.33 -4.03
C ASN A 162 11.57 -18.15 -4.88
N LYS A 163 12.74 -18.30 -4.27
CA LYS A 163 13.93 -18.69 -5.03
C LYS A 163 13.91 -20.20 -5.23
#